data_AF-A0A7X8ML15-F1
#
_entry.id   AF-A0A7X8ML15-F1
#
_cell.length_a   1.000
_cell.length_b   1.000
_cell.length_c   1.000
_cell.angle_alpha   90.00
_cell.angle_beta   90.00
_cell.angle_gamma   90.00
#
_symmetry.space_group_name_H-M   'P 1'
#
loop_
_entity.id
_entity.type
_entity.pdbx_description
1 polymer ?
#
loop_
_entity_poly.entity_id
_entity_poly.type
_entity_poly.pdbx_seq_one_letter_code
_entity_poly.pdbx_strand_id
1 'polypeptide(L)'
;MVVSSQLKRVFFEKEPLDYPLGRQIYQQMQNAGQEVVFLQSHNRVTGIPGKSPREAFFQGKSTLVVGVRKTLDFATCKPSAHYQLPLVTGCEGICEYCYLNTQLGKKPYIRIYVNVEDILHQAAILIENRRPEITLFEAAATSDPVAVEPYSGSLARAIGFFAEQEWGRLRFVTKFTCIDTLLKLKHNNHTRIRFSVNTDQVIRSYEHRTPRLQHRLQALSKIVASGYPSGV
;
A
#
# COMPACT_ATOMS: atom_id res chain seq x y z
N MET A 1 -1.70 -6.01 17.31
CA MET A 1 -1.61 -5.69 15.87
C MET A 1 -1.67 -7.00 15.10
N VAL A 2 -2.47 -7.07 14.04
CA VAL A 2 -2.79 -8.34 13.35
C VAL A 2 -2.10 -8.34 12.00
N VAL A 3 -1.12 -9.23 11.82
CA VAL A 3 -0.60 -9.56 10.47
C VAL A 3 -1.75 -10.21 9.70
N SER A 4 -1.92 -9.86 8.43
CA SER A 4 -3.01 -10.41 7.60
C SER A 4 -3.01 -11.94 7.67
N SER A 5 -4.14 -12.52 8.06
CA SER A 5 -4.33 -13.98 8.13
C SER A 5 -4.22 -14.67 6.76
N GLN A 6 -4.20 -13.88 5.68
CA GLN A 6 -4.04 -14.36 4.32
C GLN A 6 -2.56 -14.53 3.90
N LEU A 7 -1.63 -14.03 4.71
CA LEU A 7 -0.20 -14.12 4.43
C LEU A 7 0.32 -15.53 4.76
N LYS A 8 0.96 -16.17 3.79
CA LYS A 8 1.52 -17.52 3.93
C LYS A 8 3.04 -17.56 3.99
N ARG A 9 3.70 -16.49 3.53
CA ARG A 9 5.16 -16.42 3.47
C ARG A 9 5.63 -15.00 3.34
N VAL A 10 6.83 -14.77 3.84
CA VAL A 10 7.47 -13.46 3.83
C VAL A 10 8.87 -13.60 3.26
N PHE A 11 9.18 -12.78 2.27
CA PHE A 11 10.51 -12.66 1.71
C PHE A 11 11.11 -11.31 2.08
N PHE A 12 12.41 -11.29 2.32
CA PHE A 12 13.18 -10.08 2.63
C PHE A 12 14.39 -9.98 1.71
N GLU A 13 14.67 -8.79 1.18
CA GLU A 13 16.07 -8.47 0.83
C GLU A 13 16.90 -8.31 2.13
N LYS A 14 18.23 -8.34 2.03
CA LYS A 14 19.08 -8.02 3.19
C LYS A 14 19.07 -6.52 3.55
N GLU A 15 19.15 -5.67 2.52
CA GLU A 15 19.22 -4.20 2.62
C GLU A 15 18.08 -3.56 3.46
N PRO A 16 16.83 -4.03 3.44
CA PRO A 16 15.79 -3.54 4.34
C PRO A 16 16.14 -3.52 5.82
N LEU A 17 16.99 -4.44 6.30
CA LEU A 17 17.38 -4.49 7.72
C LEU A 17 18.25 -3.29 8.13
N ASP A 18 18.79 -2.53 7.19
CA ASP A 18 19.51 -1.28 7.44
C ASP A 18 18.53 -0.15 7.80
N TYR A 19 17.25 -0.28 7.44
CA TYR A 19 16.21 0.71 7.72
C TYR A 19 15.41 0.36 8.99
N PRO A 20 15.04 1.35 9.83
CA PRO A 20 14.24 1.12 11.04
C PRO A 20 12.94 0.36 10.76
N LEU A 21 12.24 0.71 9.66
CA LEU A 21 11.01 0.03 9.27
C LEU A 21 11.25 -1.43 8.87
N GLY A 22 12.34 -1.75 8.18
CA GLY A 22 12.62 -3.13 7.82
C GLY A 22 12.92 -4.00 9.04
N ARG A 23 13.67 -3.48 10.03
CA ARG A 23 13.88 -4.17 11.32
C ARG A 23 12.57 -4.38 12.07
N GLN A 24 11.70 -3.36 12.11
CA GLN A 24 10.39 -3.45 12.74
C GLN A 24 9.51 -4.53 12.09
N ILE A 25 9.38 -4.51 10.75
CA ILE A 25 8.57 -5.52 10.04
C ILE A 25 9.16 -6.92 10.27
N TYR A 26 10.49 -7.06 10.21
CA TYR A 26 11.15 -8.35 10.44
C TYR A 26 10.79 -8.94 11.81
N GLN A 27 10.94 -8.14 12.88
CA GLN A 27 10.56 -8.54 14.24
C GLN A 27 9.07 -8.87 14.36
N GLN A 28 8.20 -8.07 13.73
CA GLN A 28 6.75 -8.33 13.75
C GLN A 28 6.40 -9.65 13.06
N MET A 29 7.05 -9.99 11.95
CA MET A 29 6.83 -11.24 11.23
C MET A 29 7.34 -12.44 12.05
N GLN A 30 8.50 -12.33 12.68
CA GLN A 30 9.03 -13.35 13.59
C GLN A 30 8.08 -13.59 14.78
N ASN A 31 7.61 -12.53 15.42
CA ASN A 31 6.68 -12.62 16.55
C ASN A 31 5.32 -13.22 16.16
N ALA A 32 4.92 -13.06 14.89
CA ALA A 32 3.72 -13.68 14.33
C ALA A 32 3.93 -15.15 13.89
N GLY A 33 5.11 -15.73 14.15
CA GLY A 33 5.45 -17.11 13.76
C GLY A 33 5.60 -17.31 12.25
N GLN A 34 5.81 -16.24 11.48
CA GLN A 34 6.02 -16.33 10.04
C GLN A 34 7.46 -16.73 9.73
N GLU A 35 7.64 -17.67 8.82
CA GLU A 35 8.95 -17.97 8.25
C GLU A 35 9.38 -16.84 7.28
N VAL A 36 10.54 -16.24 7.55
CA VAL A 36 11.13 -15.18 6.72
C VAL A 36 12.27 -15.76 5.90
N VAL A 37 12.15 -15.69 4.57
CA VAL A 37 13.15 -16.17 3.61
C VAL A 37 13.90 -14.99 3.00
N PHE A 38 15.23 -15.01 3.04
CA PHE A 38 16.05 -13.96 2.44
C PHE A 38 16.27 -14.18 0.93
N LEU A 39 16.13 -13.10 0.16
CA LEU A 39 16.34 -13.02 -1.28
C LEU A 39 17.53 -12.11 -1.61
N GLN A 40 18.11 -12.32 -2.79
CA GLN A 40 19.07 -11.38 -3.36
C GLN A 40 18.40 -10.11 -3.92
N SER A 41 17.17 -10.19 -4.45
CA SER A 41 16.41 -9.03 -4.93
C SER A 41 14.89 -9.20 -4.89
N HIS A 42 14.15 -8.14 -4.53
CA HIS A 42 12.69 -8.03 -4.49
C HIS A 42 12.04 -8.03 -5.89
N ASN A 43 12.83 -7.81 -6.95
CA ASN A 43 12.35 -7.89 -8.33
C ASN A 43 12.44 -9.30 -8.93
N ARG A 44 13.21 -10.21 -8.28
CA ARG A 44 13.41 -11.60 -8.71
C ARG A 44 13.14 -12.53 -7.53
N VAL A 45 11.87 -12.59 -7.13
CA VAL A 45 11.39 -13.50 -6.09
C VAL A 45 11.33 -14.92 -6.65
N THR A 46 12.28 -15.75 -6.24
CA THR A 46 12.28 -17.20 -6.46
C THR A 46 11.70 -17.90 -5.23
N GLY A 47 11.11 -19.09 -5.39
CA GLY A 47 10.61 -19.89 -4.27
C GLY A 47 9.14 -19.72 -3.91
N ILE A 48 8.36 -18.96 -4.69
CA ILE A 48 6.89 -19.03 -4.59
C ILE A 48 6.43 -20.35 -5.24
N PRO A 49 5.73 -21.24 -4.51
CA PRO A 49 5.27 -22.51 -5.06
C PRO A 49 4.15 -22.32 -6.08
N GLY A 50 3.91 -23.34 -6.90
CA GLY A 50 2.82 -23.38 -7.88
C GLY A 50 3.30 -24.02 -9.18
N LYS A 51 2.66 -25.13 -9.58
CA LYS A 51 3.01 -25.87 -10.80
C LYS A 51 2.29 -25.31 -12.03
N SER A 52 1.15 -24.66 -11.82
CA SER A 52 0.38 -23.98 -12.87
C SER A 52 0.37 -22.45 -12.68
N PRO A 53 0.12 -21.66 -13.74
CA PRO A 53 -0.03 -20.21 -13.62
C PRO A 53 -1.10 -19.78 -12.60
N ARG A 54 -2.19 -20.55 -12.53
CA ARG A 54 -3.28 -20.32 -11.56
C ARG A 54 -2.76 -20.49 -10.13
N GLU A 55 -2.09 -21.60 -9.84
CA GLU A 55 -1.53 -21.83 -8.51
C GLU A 55 -0.50 -20.76 -8.13
N ALA A 56 0.43 -20.45 -9.04
CA ALA A 56 1.46 -19.43 -8.81
C ALA A 56 0.85 -18.06 -8.50
N PHE A 57 -0.27 -17.71 -9.15
CA PHE A 57 -1.00 -16.48 -8.87
C PHE A 57 -1.54 -16.43 -7.43
N PHE A 58 -2.29 -17.46 -6.99
CA PHE A 58 -2.84 -17.50 -5.63
C PHE A 58 -1.74 -17.57 -4.55
N GLN A 59 -0.66 -18.29 -4.85
CA GLN A 59 0.50 -18.38 -3.97
C GLN A 59 1.20 -17.02 -3.85
N GLY A 60 1.39 -16.30 -4.95
CA GLY A 60 1.94 -14.96 -4.92
C GLY A 60 1.02 -13.95 -4.22
N LYS A 61 -0.30 -13.99 -4.42
CA LYS A 61 -1.28 -13.16 -3.68
C LYS A 61 -1.26 -13.35 -2.17
N SER A 62 -0.61 -14.41 -1.69
CA SER A 62 -0.43 -14.75 -0.28
C SER A 62 1.03 -14.60 0.17
N THR A 63 1.81 -13.80 -0.57
CA THR A 63 3.25 -13.59 -0.35
C THR A 63 3.54 -12.10 -0.16
N LEU A 64 4.27 -11.79 0.91
CA LEU A 64 4.82 -10.47 1.18
C LEU A 64 6.30 -10.46 0.83
N VAL A 65 6.77 -9.37 0.26
CA VAL A 65 8.17 -9.10 -0.05
C VAL A 65 8.53 -7.74 0.55
N VAL A 66 9.59 -7.70 1.34
CA VAL A 66 10.10 -6.46 1.94
C VAL A 66 11.40 -6.09 1.24
N GLY A 67 11.46 -4.88 0.70
CA GLY A 67 12.57 -4.41 -0.14
C GLY A 67 12.82 -2.91 -0.01
N VAL A 68 13.80 -2.42 -0.77
CA VAL A 68 14.13 -0.99 -0.87
C VAL A 68 13.73 -0.45 -2.24
N ARG A 69 13.07 0.71 -2.29
CA ARG A 69 12.72 1.39 -3.54
C ARG A 69 13.95 2.11 -4.09
N LYS A 70 14.55 1.54 -5.15
CA LYS A 70 15.74 2.11 -5.81
C LYS A 70 15.41 3.18 -6.86
N THR A 71 14.28 3.04 -7.54
CA THR A 71 13.81 4.03 -8.53
C THR A 71 12.93 5.07 -7.85
N LEU A 72 13.46 6.29 -7.73
CA LEU A 72 12.76 7.43 -7.14
C LEU A 72 12.13 8.37 -8.20
N ASP A 73 12.24 8.06 -9.49
CA ASP A 73 11.43 8.74 -10.50
C ASP A 73 9.96 8.33 -10.35
N PHE A 74 9.11 9.27 -9.95
CA PHE A 74 7.70 9.01 -9.73
C PHE A 74 6.94 9.07 -11.05
N ALA A 75 6.25 7.98 -11.38
CA ALA A 75 5.34 7.93 -12.52
C ALA A 75 4.19 8.95 -12.35
N THR A 76 3.67 9.45 -13.47
CA THR A 76 2.49 10.31 -13.46
C THR A 76 1.23 9.52 -13.08
N CYS A 77 0.19 10.21 -12.59
CA CYS A 77 -1.06 9.56 -12.14
C CYS A 77 -2.33 10.32 -12.53
N LYS A 78 -2.36 10.93 -13.71
CA LYS A 78 -3.55 11.64 -14.19
C LYS A 78 -4.70 10.64 -14.49
N PRO A 79 -5.97 11.00 -14.22
CA PRO A 79 -6.44 12.29 -13.69
C PRO A 79 -6.43 12.38 -12.15
N SER A 80 -6.07 11.32 -11.43
CA SER A 80 -6.13 11.29 -9.95
C SER A 80 -5.16 12.30 -9.32
N ALA A 81 -3.90 12.28 -9.74
CA ALA A 81 -2.83 13.02 -9.09
C ALA A 81 -1.77 13.44 -10.11
N HIS A 82 -0.80 14.24 -9.65
CA HIS A 82 0.37 14.56 -10.45
C HIS A 82 1.29 13.35 -10.52
N TYR A 83 1.57 12.72 -9.36
CA TYR A 83 2.53 11.64 -9.23
C TYR A 83 1.96 10.44 -8.45
N GLN A 84 2.55 9.27 -8.67
CA GLN A 84 2.35 8.08 -7.84
C GLN A 84 3.36 8.10 -6.69
N LEU A 85 2.93 7.86 -5.46
CA LEU A 85 3.81 7.73 -4.30
C LEU A 85 4.08 6.24 -4.02
N PRO A 86 5.28 5.71 -4.33
CA PRO A 86 5.53 4.27 -4.38
C PRO A 86 5.86 3.69 -3.00
N LEU A 87 4.89 3.66 -2.07
CA LEU A 87 5.07 3.05 -0.73
C LEU A 87 4.90 1.52 -0.75
N VAL A 88 3.97 1.04 -1.58
CA VAL A 88 3.60 -0.37 -1.68
C VAL A 88 3.33 -0.69 -3.16
N THR A 89 3.64 -1.91 -3.61
CA THR A 89 3.21 -2.43 -4.91
C THR A 89 2.51 -3.79 -4.73
N GLY A 90 1.45 -4.04 -5.47
CA GLY A 90 0.64 -5.25 -5.34
C GLY A 90 -0.43 -5.14 -4.25
N CYS A 91 -1.28 -6.16 -4.17
CA CYS A 91 -2.44 -6.17 -3.28
C CYS A 91 -2.82 -7.61 -2.95
N GLU A 92 -3.25 -7.85 -1.71
CA GLU A 92 -3.73 -9.16 -1.24
C GLU A 92 -5.13 -9.51 -1.76
N GLY A 93 -5.89 -8.52 -2.23
CA GLY A 93 -7.19 -8.70 -2.85
C GLY A 93 -7.10 -9.40 -4.20
N ILE A 94 -8.15 -10.13 -4.56
CA ILE A 94 -8.27 -10.88 -5.81
C ILE A 94 -9.53 -10.39 -6.54
N CYS A 95 -9.50 -9.13 -6.98
CA CYS A 95 -10.52 -8.64 -7.89
C CYS A 95 -10.27 -9.24 -9.29
N GLU A 96 -11.25 -9.93 -9.87
CA GLU A 96 -11.10 -10.57 -11.18
C GLU A 96 -10.85 -9.53 -12.29
N TYR A 97 -11.47 -8.36 -12.17
CA TYR A 97 -11.31 -7.24 -13.09
C TYR A 97 -10.07 -6.36 -12.81
N CYS A 98 -9.19 -6.75 -11.90
CA CYS A 98 -8.07 -5.89 -11.48
C CYS A 98 -7.12 -5.59 -12.65
N TYR A 99 -6.99 -4.32 -13.01
CA TYR A 99 -6.08 -3.88 -14.08
C TYR A 99 -4.60 -4.16 -13.76
N LEU A 100 -4.24 -4.33 -12.48
CA LEU A 100 -2.87 -4.66 -12.09
C LEU A 100 -2.45 -6.07 -12.52
N ASN A 101 -3.41 -6.95 -12.84
CA ASN A 101 -3.10 -8.29 -13.37
C ASN A 101 -2.36 -8.21 -14.71
N THR A 102 -2.58 -7.17 -15.51
CA THR A 102 -1.85 -6.94 -16.76
C THR A 102 -0.67 -5.99 -16.59
N GLN A 103 -0.73 -5.04 -15.66
CA GLN A 103 0.36 -4.06 -15.45
C GLN A 103 1.53 -4.58 -14.61
N LEU A 104 1.29 -5.39 -13.58
CA LEU A 104 2.35 -5.93 -12.70
C LEU A 104 2.98 -7.23 -13.24
N GLY A 105 2.48 -7.72 -14.38
CA GLY A 105 2.95 -8.94 -15.01
C GLY A 105 2.90 -10.15 -14.08
N LYS A 106 3.94 -10.98 -14.11
CA LYS A 106 4.04 -12.23 -13.31
C LYS A 106 4.44 -11.98 -11.84
N LYS A 107 4.09 -10.81 -11.26
CA LYS A 107 4.44 -10.43 -9.88
C LYS A 107 3.20 -10.15 -9.03
N PRO A 108 2.39 -11.17 -8.70
CA PRO A 108 1.13 -10.98 -7.96
C PRO A 108 1.30 -10.78 -6.45
N TYR A 109 2.54 -10.81 -5.95
CA TYR A 109 2.90 -10.61 -4.54
C TYR A 109 2.91 -9.14 -4.12
N ILE A 110 2.77 -8.92 -2.82
CA ILE A 110 2.81 -7.59 -2.22
C ILE A 110 4.26 -7.21 -1.94
N ARG A 111 4.65 -5.98 -2.27
CA ARG A 111 5.95 -5.39 -1.95
C ARG A 111 5.76 -4.18 -1.06
N ILE A 112 6.45 -4.16 0.08
CA ILE A 112 6.60 -2.98 0.93
C ILE A 112 8.00 -2.41 0.74
N TYR A 113 8.09 -1.09 0.55
CA TYR A 113 9.37 -0.39 0.48
C TYR A 113 9.68 0.27 1.82
N VAL A 114 10.84 -0.03 2.39
CA VAL A 114 11.16 0.38 3.77
C VAL A 114 11.88 1.73 3.86
N ASN A 115 12.41 2.23 2.75
CA ASN A 115 13.06 3.53 2.67
C ASN A 115 12.05 4.67 2.46
N VAL A 116 11.08 4.74 3.38
CA VAL A 116 9.96 5.71 3.31
C VAL A 116 10.49 7.14 3.31
N GLU A 117 11.54 7.44 4.08
CA GLU A 117 12.12 8.78 4.15
C GLU A 117 12.71 9.23 2.81
N ASP A 118 13.40 8.35 2.07
CA ASP A 118 13.91 8.67 0.73
C ASP A 118 12.78 8.98 -0.25
N ILE A 119 11.69 8.21 -0.17
CA ILE A 119 10.49 8.40 -0.99
C ILE A 119 9.83 9.75 -0.65
N LEU A 120 9.71 10.10 0.63
CA LEU A 120 9.12 11.37 1.06
C LEU A 120 10.02 12.56 0.73
N HIS A 121 11.34 12.40 0.82
CA HIS A 121 12.29 13.42 0.37
C HIS A 121 12.13 13.73 -1.12
N GLN A 122 12.01 12.71 -1.96
CA GLN A 122 11.73 12.91 -3.38
C GLN A 122 10.38 13.59 -3.62
N ALA A 123 9.35 13.26 -2.83
CA ALA A 123 8.06 13.96 -2.89
C ALA A 123 8.22 15.46 -2.56
N ALA A 124 9.06 15.81 -1.57
CA ALA A 124 9.35 17.20 -1.22
C ALA A 124 9.99 17.97 -2.39
N ILE A 125 10.97 17.37 -3.07
CA ILE A 125 11.60 17.96 -4.26
C ILE A 125 10.54 18.25 -5.35
N LEU A 126 9.66 17.29 -5.62
CA LEU A 126 8.59 17.43 -6.61
C LEU A 126 7.54 18.49 -6.23
N ILE A 127 7.28 18.69 -4.93
CA ILE A 127 6.42 19.76 -4.43
C ILE A 127 7.08 21.12 -4.69
N GLU A 128 8.36 21.27 -4.32
CA GLU A 128 9.09 22.53 -4.47
C GLU A 128 9.16 22.97 -5.93
N ASN A 129 9.46 22.05 -6.85
CA ASN A 129 9.56 22.31 -8.29
C ASN A 129 8.24 22.81 -8.93
N ARG A 130 7.11 22.64 -8.24
CA ARG A 130 5.78 23.03 -8.74
C ARG A 130 5.19 24.23 -8.01
N ARG A 131 5.91 24.83 -7.05
CA ARG A 131 5.38 25.99 -6.32
C ARG A 131 5.10 27.15 -7.28
N PRO A 132 4.01 27.92 -7.04
CA PRO A 132 3.08 27.84 -5.91
C PRO A 132 1.83 26.98 -6.21
N GLU A 133 1.91 25.98 -7.09
CA GLU A 133 0.77 25.09 -7.36
C GLU A 133 0.71 23.91 -6.38
N ILE A 134 -0.51 23.49 -6.05
CA ILE A 134 -0.72 22.24 -5.31
C ILE A 134 -0.24 21.04 -6.13
N THR A 135 0.63 20.24 -5.52
CA THR A 135 1.09 18.95 -6.05
C THR A 135 0.38 17.81 -5.35
N LEU A 136 -0.14 16.87 -6.13
CA LEU A 136 -1.00 15.78 -5.66
C LEU A 136 -0.27 14.46 -5.87
N PHE A 137 -0.32 13.59 -4.86
CA PHE A 137 0.30 12.28 -4.88
C PHE A 137 -0.73 11.17 -4.63
N GLU A 138 -0.72 10.14 -5.47
CA GLU A 138 -1.56 8.94 -5.33
C GLU A 138 -0.74 7.79 -4.73
N ALA A 139 -1.07 7.36 -3.51
CA ALA A 139 -0.36 6.27 -2.84
C ALA A 139 -0.94 4.88 -3.12
N ALA A 140 -2.07 4.76 -3.84
CA ALA A 140 -2.72 3.50 -4.16
C ALA A 140 -2.79 3.21 -5.67
N ALA A 141 -1.90 3.80 -6.47
CA ALA A 141 -1.91 3.65 -7.93
C ALA A 141 -1.55 2.23 -8.40
N THR A 142 -0.72 1.52 -7.64
CA THR A 142 -0.26 0.16 -7.99
C THR A 142 -0.39 -0.83 -6.83
N SER A 143 -1.20 -0.50 -5.84
CA SER A 143 -1.37 -1.29 -4.61
C SER A 143 -2.63 -0.91 -3.86
N ASP A 144 -2.94 -1.68 -2.81
CA ASP A 144 -3.79 -1.21 -1.74
C ASP A 144 -2.94 -1.11 -0.46
N PRO A 145 -2.40 0.07 -0.13
CA PRO A 145 -1.45 0.23 0.97
C PRO A 145 -2.12 0.09 2.36
N VAL A 146 -3.44 0.26 2.46
CA VAL A 146 -4.17 0.13 3.73
C VAL A 146 -4.11 -1.30 4.24
N ALA A 147 -4.20 -2.29 3.35
CA ALA A 147 -4.13 -3.72 3.68
C ALA A 147 -2.86 -4.12 4.48
N VAL A 148 -1.76 -3.38 4.28
CA VAL A 148 -0.47 -3.66 4.93
C VAL A 148 -0.07 -2.64 5.97
N GLU A 149 -0.88 -1.59 6.15
CA GLU A 149 -0.62 -0.50 7.08
C GLU A 149 -0.42 -0.95 8.55
N PRO A 150 -1.13 -1.96 9.08
CA PRO A 150 -0.95 -2.39 10.48
C PRO A 150 0.48 -2.81 10.84
N TYR A 151 1.31 -3.15 9.87
CA TYR A 151 2.71 -3.53 10.07
C TYR A 151 3.71 -2.66 9.30
N SER A 152 3.29 -1.98 8.22
CA SER A 152 4.17 -1.02 7.52
C SER A 152 4.22 0.35 8.22
N GLY A 153 3.08 0.87 8.70
CA GLY A 153 2.98 2.26 9.15
C GLY A 153 3.38 3.31 8.09
N SER A 154 3.46 2.92 6.81
CA SER A 154 3.99 3.77 5.75
C SER A 154 3.02 4.88 5.37
N LEU A 155 1.71 4.61 5.39
CA LEU A 155 0.71 5.66 5.18
C LEU A 155 0.68 6.63 6.35
N ALA A 156 0.78 6.16 7.59
CA ALA A 156 0.82 7.05 8.75
C ALA A 156 1.99 8.05 8.66
N ARG A 157 3.19 7.58 8.29
CA ARG A 157 4.36 8.45 8.03
C ARG A 157 4.10 9.43 6.89
N ALA A 158 3.57 8.96 5.76
CA ALA A 158 3.27 9.82 4.62
C ALA A 158 2.22 10.89 4.97
N ILE A 159 1.16 10.53 5.69
CA ILE A 159 0.13 11.48 6.15
C ILE A 159 0.75 12.56 7.04
N GLY A 160 1.60 12.17 7.99
CA GLY A 160 2.33 13.11 8.85
C GLY A 160 3.18 14.09 8.03
N PHE A 161 3.96 13.57 7.07
CA PHE A 161 4.75 14.40 6.15
C PHE A 161 3.87 15.40 5.38
N PHE A 162 2.82 14.92 4.70
CA PHE A 162 1.96 15.77 3.88
C PHE A 162 1.16 16.80 4.69
N ALA A 163 0.88 16.53 5.98
CA ALA A 163 0.24 17.48 6.87
C ALA A 163 1.09 18.75 7.10
N GLU A 164 2.40 18.65 6.94
CA GLU A 164 3.36 19.76 7.10
C GLU A 164 3.71 20.43 5.76
N GLN A 165 3.27 19.87 4.63
CA GLN A 165 3.56 20.43 3.30
C GLN A 165 2.51 21.47 2.89
N GLU A 166 2.90 22.73 2.77
CA GLU A 166 2.03 23.83 2.31
C GLU A 166 1.41 23.52 0.93
N TRP A 167 2.25 23.11 -0.03
CA TRP A 167 1.88 22.88 -1.43
C TRP A 167 1.69 21.40 -1.80
N GLY A 168 1.83 20.48 -0.83
CA GLY A 168 1.73 19.03 -1.06
C GLY A 168 0.42 18.42 -0.57
N ARG A 169 -0.19 17.53 -1.35
CA ARG A 169 -1.43 16.83 -0.97
C ARG A 169 -1.33 15.34 -1.28
N LEU A 170 -1.76 14.52 -0.33
CA LEU A 170 -1.84 13.07 -0.46
C LEU A 170 -3.26 12.62 -0.78
N ARG A 171 -3.39 11.58 -1.59
CA ARG A 171 -4.64 10.83 -1.73
C ARG A 171 -4.36 9.35 -1.90
N PHE A 172 -5.30 8.53 -1.43
CA PHE A 172 -5.32 7.10 -1.70
C PHE A 172 -6.76 6.58 -1.70
N VAL A 173 -6.95 5.40 -2.27
CA VAL A 173 -8.22 4.68 -2.30
C VAL A 173 -7.97 3.27 -1.77
N THR A 174 -8.93 2.70 -1.05
CA THR A 174 -8.84 1.34 -0.53
C THR A 174 -10.14 0.56 -0.68
N LYS A 175 -10.04 -0.77 -0.63
CA LYS A 175 -11.17 -1.67 -0.34
C LYS A 175 -11.12 -2.25 1.08
N PHE A 176 -10.07 -2.01 1.84
CA PHE A 176 -9.80 -2.62 3.15
C PHE A 176 -10.18 -1.72 4.32
N THR A 177 -10.31 -2.30 5.51
CA THR A 177 -10.85 -1.63 6.70
C THR A 177 -9.86 -1.48 7.84
N CYS A 178 -8.60 -1.88 7.65
CA CYS A 178 -7.52 -1.74 8.63
C CYS A 178 -6.98 -0.31 8.69
N ILE A 179 -7.83 0.60 9.13
CA ILE A 179 -7.63 2.06 9.13
C ILE A 179 -7.35 2.65 10.52
N ASP A 180 -7.38 1.84 11.57
CA ASP A 180 -7.35 2.32 12.95
C ASP A 180 -6.09 3.13 13.29
N THR A 181 -4.94 2.80 12.69
CA THR A 181 -3.67 3.53 12.85
C THR A 181 -3.71 4.94 12.27
N LEU A 182 -4.69 5.23 11.39
CA LEU A 182 -4.79 6.49 10.67
C LEU A 182 -5.72 7.49 11.39
N LEU A 183 -6.66 7.01 12.20
CA LEU A 183 -7.78 7.83 12.73
C LEU A 183 -7.35 9.00 13.62
N LYS A 184 -6.21 8.87 14.32
CA LYS A 184 -5.76 9.87 15.31
C LYS A 184 -4.63 10.76 14.80
N LEU A 185 -4.27 10.67 13.52
CA LEU A 185 -3.16 11.43 12.96
C LEU A 185 -3.54 12.89 12.72
N LYS A 186 -2.61 13.81 13.00
CA LYS A 186 -2.76 15.22 12.64
C LYS A 186 -2.54 15.39 11.13
N HIS A 187 -3.59 15.24 10.34
CA HIS A 187 -3.51 15.24 8.87
C HIS A 187 -3.68 16.62 8.21
N ASN A 188 -4.05 17.66 8.98
CA ASN A 188 -4.23 19.05 8.53
C ASN A 188 -5.05 19.21 7.22
N ASN A 189 -6.03 18.35 6.98
CA ASN A 189 -6.80 18.30 5.72
C ASN A 189 -5.98 18.11 4.43
N HIS A 190 -4.71 17.70 4.54
CA HIS A 190 -3.81 17.51 3.40
C HIS A 190 -3.83 16.09 2.81
N THR A 191 -4.64 15.20 3.38
CA THR A 191 -4.83 13.82 2.89
C THR A 191 -6.29 13.58 2.56
N ARG A 192 -6.56 13.08 1.35
CA ARG A 192 -7.88 12.55 0.96
C ARG A 192 -7.90 11.01 0.96
N ILE A 193 -8.73 10.43 1.81
CA ILE A 193 -8.90 8.97 1.91
C ILE A 193 -10.20 8.57 1.21
N ARG A 194 -10.11 7.63 0.26
CA ARG A 194 -11.27 7.16 -0.52
C ARG A 194 -11.52 5.68 -0.34
N PHE A 195 -12.74 5.25 -0.61
CA PHE A 195 -13.12 3.84 -0.60
C PHE A 195 -13.75 3.43 -1.92
N SER A 196 -13.21 2.39 -2.57
CA SER A 196 -13.88 1.84 -3.75
C SER A 196 -15.19 1.16 -3.35
N VAL A 197 -16.28 1.61 -3.96
CA VAL A 197 -17.62 1.02 -3.83
C VAL A 197 -18.04 0.39 -5.16
N ASN A 198 -18.96 -0.55 -5.09
CA ASN A 198 -19.65 -1.11 -6.25
C ASN A 198 -20.99 -1.73 -5.82
N THR A 199 -21.78 -2.22 -6.77
CA THR A 199 -23.00 -2.98 -6.46
C THR A 199 -22.67 -4.26 -5.70
N ASP A 200 -23.62 -4.74 -4.88
CA ASP A 200 -23.44 -5.98 -4.12
C ASP A 200 -23.15 -7.17 -5.04
N GLN A 201 -23.78 -7.21 -6.23
CA GLN A 201 -23.51 -8.23 -7.24
C GLN A 201 -22.04 -8.22 -7.68
N VAL A 202 -21.47 -7.05 -8.02
CA VAL A 202 -20.07 -6.98 -8.46
C VAL A 202 -19.12 -7.37 -7.33
N ILE A 203 -19.38 -6.90 -6.10
CA ILE A 203 -18.53 -7.22 -4.94
C ILE A 203 -18.55 -8.73 -4.65
N ARG A 204 -19.72 -9.36 -4.68
CA ARG A 204 -19.88 -10.79 -4.42
C ARG A 204 -19.24 -11.66 -5.49
N SER A 205 -19.45 -11.30 -6.75
CA SER A 205 -19.01 -12.14 -7.87
C SER A 205 -17.53 -11.98 -8.17
N TYR A 206 -16.98 -10.77 -8.02
CA TYR A 206 -15.67 -10.46 -8.60
C TYR A 206 -14.64 -9.92 -7.62
N GLU A 207 -14.99 -9.50 -6.39
CA GLU A 207 -14.06 -8.85 -5.45
C GLU A 207 -13.62 -9.78 -4.30
N HIS A 208 -12.97 -10.88 -4.65
CA HIS A 208 -12.53 -11.88 -3.67
C HIS A 208 -11.44 -11.34 -2.75
N ARG A 209 -11.41 -11.84 -1.50
CA ARG A 209 -10.46 -11.39 -0.46
C ARG A 209 -10.47 -9.87 -0.22
N THR A 210 -11.65 -9.26 -0.35
CA THR A 210 -11.88 -7.88 0.07
C THR A 210 -13.12 -7.80 0.98
N PRO A 211 -13.18 -6.83 1.91
CA PRO A 211 -14.36 -6.58 2.72
C PRO A 211 -15.63 -6.30 1.89
N ARG A 212 -16.80 -6.66 2.42
CA ARG A 212 -18.10 -6.31 1.83
C ARG A 212 -18.37 -4.80 1.92
N LEU A 213 -19.30 -4.30 1.10
CA LEU A 213 -19.62 -2.87 1.02
C LEU A 213 -19.89 -2.24 2.38
N GLN A 214 -20.71 -2.88 3.22
CA GLN A 214 -21.08 -2.36 4.54
C GLN A 214 -19.86 -2.10 5.43
N HIS A 215 -18.87 -3.00 5.43
CA HIS A 215 -17.64 -2.82 6.21
C HIS A 215 -16.78 -1.68 5.67
N ARG A 216 -16.73 -1.51 4.34
CA ARG A 216 -16.04 -0.36 3.72
C ARG A 216 -16.70 0.96 4.12
N LEU A 217 -18.04 1.02 4.11
CA LEU A 217 -18.78 2.21 4.50
C LEU A 217 -18.63 2.53 6.00
N GLN A 218 -18.58 1.51 6.86
CA GLN A 218 -18.26 1.69 8.29
C GLN A 218 -16.86 2.27 8.50
N ALA A 219 -15.86 1.76 7.77
CA ALA A 219 -14.50 2.30 7.80
C ALA A 219 -14.45 3.74 7.27
N LEU A 220 -15.13 4.04 6.15
CA LEU A 220 -15.27 5.39 5.62
C LEU A 220 -15.94 6.32 6.64
N SER A 221 -16.98 5.87 7.35
CA SER A 221 -17.63 6.67 8.39
C SER A 221 -16.68 7.04 9.52
N LYS A 222 -15.80 6.12 9.95
CA LYS A 222 -14.76 6.41 10.97
C LYS A 222 -13.76 7.45 10.46
N ILE A 223 -13.35 7.35 9.19
CA ILE A 223 -12.43 8.29 8.54
C ILE A 223 -13.05 9.69 8.45
N VAL A 224 -14.32 9.80 8.03
CA VAL A 224 -15.06 11.06 7.99
C VAL A 224 -15.19 11.66 9.40
N ALA A 225 -15.56 10.84 10.40
CA ALA A 225 -15.67 11.28 11.79
C ALA A 225 -14.33 11.76 12.38
N SER A 226 -13.20 11.34 11.81
CA SER A 226 -11.86 11.78 12.20
C SER A 226 -11.39 13.05 11.48
N GLY A 227 -12.23 13.65 10.64
CA GLY A 227 -11.95 14.94 9.98
C GLY A 227 -11.26 14.85 8.63
N TYR A 228 -10.97 13.65 8.10
CA TYR A 228 -10.33 13.52 6.79
C TYR A 228 -11.24 13.99 5.64
N PRO A 229 -10.71 14.79 4.69
CA PRO A 229 -11.28 14.86 3.36
C PRO A 229 -11.50 13.44 2.80
N SER A 230 -12.73 13.13 2.40
CA SER A 230 -13.10 11.75 2.06
C SER A 230 -13.71 11.64 0.66
N GLY A 231 -13.85 10.42 0.15
CA GLY A 231 -14.55 10.18 -1.11
C GLY A 231 -14.80 8.69 -1.37
N VAL A 232 -15.49 8.41 -2.48
CA VAL A 232 -15.69 7.07 -3.03
C VAL A 232 -15.16 7.00 -4.45
#